data_AF-A0A0C2CPF6-F1
#
_entry.id   AF-A0A0C2CPF6-F1
#
_cell.length_a   1.000
_cell.length_b   1.000
_cell.length_c   1.000
_cell.angle_alpha   90.00
_cell.angle_beta   90.00
_cell.angle_gamma   90.00
#
_symmetry.space_group_name_H-M   'P 1'
#
loop_
_entity.id
_entity.type
_entity.pdbx_description
1 polymer ?
#
loop_
_entity_poly.entity_id
_entity_poly.type
_entity_poly.pdbx_seq_one_letter_code
_entity_poly.pdbx_strand_id
1 'polypeptide(L)'
;MADVAAHLVDEVFPEVPVRQWVCSLPWRLRYAMGYDRKLCADVLDAFIVSLRRSLRCRAKAKLGLRSVEDALFGALTFIQRADSSLRLNVHFHCLVLDGVYVRDDEGELRFHSLGAPTREEVTEVARWTHERLGRVLERHGCQRR
;
A
#
# COMPACT_ATOMS: atom_id res chain seq x y z
N MET A 1 -3.00 -18.04 1.86
CA MET A 1 -3.25 -16.58 1.89
C MET A 1 -4.69 -16.25 1.52
N ALA A 2 -5.26 -16.84 0.47
CA ALA A 2 -6.63 -16.55 0.04
C ALA A 2 -7.68 -16.68 1.17
N ASP A 3 -7.62 -17.75 1.96
CA ASP A 3 -8.55 -18.00 3.07
C ASP A 3 -8.50 -16.92 4.16
N VAL A 4 -7.31 -16.56 4.63
CA VAL A 4 -7.13 -15.47 5.62
C VAL A 4 -7.53 -14.11 5.04
N ALA A 5 -7.27 -13.86 3.75
CA ALA A 5 -7.70 -12.63 3.10
C ALA A 5 -9.22 -12.55 3.00
N ALA A 6 -9.90 -13.65 2.67
CA ALA A 6 -11.36 -13.73 2.65
C ALA A 6 -11.93 -13.49 4.05
N HIS A 7 -11.44 -14.20 5.07
CA HIS A 7 -11.87 -13.98 6.46
C HIS A 7 -11.69 -12.53 6.91
N LEU A 8 -10.58 -11.87 6.57
CA LEU A 8 -10.41 -10.46 6.92
C LEU A 8 -11.41 -9.54 6.23
N VAL A 9 -11.71 -9.79 4.96
CA VAL A 9 -12.67 -8.98 4.20
C VAL A 9 -14.10 -9.23 4.69
N ASP A 10 -14.43 -10.48 4.97
CA ASP A 10 -15.80 -10.92 5.28
C ASP A 10 -16.16 -10.70 6.76
N GLU A 11 -15.19 -10.82 7.68
CA GLU A 11 -15.48 -10.88 9.13
C GLU A 11 -14.76 -9.79 9.97
N VAL A 12 -13.75 -9.10 9.44
CA VAL A 12 -12.93 -8.14 10.22
C VAL A 12 -13.02 -6.72 9.69
N PHE A 13 -13.03 -6.55 8.37
CA PHE A 13 -13.11 -5.22 7.76
C PHE A 13 -14.52 -4.67 7.87
N PRO A 14 -14.68 -3.33 7.88
CA PRO A 14 -16.00 -2.73 7.72
C PRO A 14 -16.58 -3.13 6.34
N GLU A 15 -17.90 -3.13 6.22
CA GLU A 15 -18.64 -3.42 4.97
C GLU A 15 -18.42 -2.34 3.90
N VAL A 16 -17.19 -2.24 3.40
CA VAL A 16 -16.76 -1.29 2.37
C VAL A 16 -15.91 -2.02 1.32
N PRO A 17 -15.87 -1.53 0.07
CA PRO A 17 -15.05 -2.13 -0.96
C PRO A 17 -13.57 -2.21 -0.57
N VAL A 18 -12.93 -3.35 -0.84
CA VAL A 18 -11.51 -3.60 -0.56
C VAL A 18 -10.79 -3.95 -1.86
N ARG A 19 -9.57 -3.46 -2.01
CA ARG A 19 -8.71 -3.72 -3.16
C ARG A 19 -7.39 -4.34 -2.74
N GLN A 20 -7.03 -5.43 -3.40
CA GLN A 20 -5.71 -6.02 -3.26
C GLN A 20 -4.67 -5.26 -4.11
N TRP A 21 -3.56 -4.90 -3.48
CA TRP A 21 -2.37 -4.34 -4.12
C TRP A 21 -1.18 -5.27 -3.91
N VAL A 22 -0.44 -5.55 -4.97
CA VAL A 22 0.76 -6.40 -4.94
C VAL A 22 1.96 -5.60 -5.42
N CYS A 23 2.96 -5.45 -4.55
CA CYS A 23 4.22 -4.79 -4.91
C CYS A 23 5.27 -5.84 -5.31
N SER A 24 5.54 -5.94 -6.61
CA SER A 24 6.62 -6.79 -7.14
C SER A 24 7.93 -6.05 -7.17
N LEU A 25 8.94 -6.55 -6.46
CA LEU A 25 10.24 -5.89 -6.31
C LEU A 25 11.33 -6.55 -7.18
N PRO A 26 12.45 -5.88 -7.47
CA PRO A 26 13.58 -6.51 -8.15
C PRO A 26 14.15 -7.69 -7.35
N TRP A 27 14.66 -8.71 -8.04
CA TRP A 27 15.09 -9.96 -7.39
C TRP A 27 16.07 -9.72 -6.23
N ARG A 28 17.12 -8.92 -6.43
CA ARG A 28 18.15 -8.61 -5.40
C ARG A 28 17.54 -8.07 -4.12
N LEU A 29 16.52 -7.22 -4.25
CA LEU A 29 15.85 -6.60 -3.11
C LEU A 29 15.01 -7.62 -2.33
N ARG A 30 14.36 -8.57 -3.02
CA ARG A 30 13.60 -9.65 -2.37
C ARG A 30 14.48 -10.52 -1.48
N TYR A 31 15.69 -10.85 -1.94
CA TYR A 31 16.66 -11.61 -1.14
C TYR A 31 17.16 -10.78 0.06
N ALA A 32 17.54 -9.53 -0.14
CA ALA A 32 18.03 -8.66 0.93
C ALA A 32 17.00 -8.50 2.07
N MET A 33 15.73 -8.22 1.73
CA MET A 33 14.63 -8.13 2.71
C MET A 33 14.33 -9.45 3.42
N GLY A 34 14.72 -10.59 2.84
CA GLY A 34 14.60 -11.90 3.47
C GLY A 34 15.39 -11.98 4.77
N TYR A 35 16.57 -11.34 4.79
CA TYR A 35 17.52 -11.38 5.90
C TYR A 35 17.60 -10.08 6.70
N ASP A 36 17.13 -8.96 6.15
CA ASP A 36 17.07 -7.68 6.83
C ASP A 36 15.62 -7.25 7.10
N ARG A 37 15.20 -7.40 8.36
CA ARG A 37 13.86 -7.01 8.82
C ARG A 37 13.61 -5.51 8.72
N LYS A 38 14.64 -4.68 8.92
CA LYS A 38 14.50 -3.22 8.91
C LYS A 38 14.37 -2.73 7.48
N LEU A 39 15.18 -3.27 6.56
CA LEU A 39 15.02 -3.01 5.14
C LEU A 39 13.63 -3.43 4.65
N CYS A 40 13.15 -4.62 5.03
CA CYS A 40 11.82 -5.09 4.68
C CYS A 40 10.71 -4.12 5.14
N ALA A 41 10.79 -3.65 6.39
CA ALA A 41 9.84 -2.67 6.93
C ALA A 41 9.92 -1.32 6.20
N ASP A 42 11.11 -0.81 5.94
CA ASP A 42 11.29 0.49 5.26
C ASP A 42 10.85 0.44 3.78
N VAL A 43 11.01 -0.70 3.10
CA VAL A 43 10.48 -0.93 1.74
C VAL A 43 8.95 -1.01 1.76
N LEU A 44 8.37 -1.72 2.73
CA LEU A 44 6.91 -1.76 2.90
C LEU A 44 6.34 -0.35 3.15
N ASP A 45 6.95 0.42 4.05
CA ASP A 45 6.55 1.81 4.33
C ASP A 45 6.59 2.67 3.07
N ALA A 46 7.65 2.57 2.25
CA ALA A 46 7.76 3.28 0.99
C ALA A 46 6.58 3.00 0.03
N PHE A 47 6.11 1.75 -0.02
CA PHE A 47 4.96 1.36 -0.82
C PHE A 47 3.64 1.86 -0.23
N ILE A 48 3.40 1.66 1.08
CA ILE A 48 2.17 2.09 1.77
C ILE A 48 2.02 3.60 1.73
N VAL A 49 3.10 4.37 1.92
CA VAL A 49 3.05 5.83 1.83
C VAL A 49 2.69 6.28 0.41
N SER A 50 3.15 5.57 -0.63
CA SER A 50 2.81 5.88 -2.03
C SER A 50 1.34 5.57 -2.35
N LEU A 51 0.81 4.45 -1.83
CA LEU A 51 -0.62 4.12 -1.92
C LEU A 51 -1.49 5.15 -1.18
N ARG A 52 -1.15 5.44 0.08
CA ARG A 52 -1.84 6.46 0.89
C ARG A 52 -1.87 7.81 0.19
N ARG A 53 -0.74 8.23 -0.40
CA ARG A 53 -0.67 9.46 -1.18
C ARG A 53 -1.64 9.43 -2.37
N SER A 54 -1.65 8.34 -3.14
CA SER A 54 -2.57 8.18 -4.29
C SER A 54 -4.03 8.32 -3.87
N LEU A 55 -4.47 7.55 -2.87
CA LEU A 55 -5.87 7.59 -2.41
C LEU A 55 -6.26 8.97 -1.89
N ARG A 56 -5.40 9.63 -1.11
CA ARG A 56 -5.68 10.98 -0.60
C ARG A 56 -5.74 12.04 -1.69
N CYS A 57 -4.85 11.98 -2.68
CA CYS A 57 -4.87 12.90 -3.83
C CYS A 57 -6.15 12.70 -4.65
N ARG A 58 -6.55 11.45 -4.92
CA ARG A 58 -7.79 11.10 -5.61
C ARG A 58 -9.02 11.57 -4.84
N ALA A 59 -9.06 11.35 -3.53
CA ALA A 59 -10.13 11.82 -2.66
C ALA A 59 -10.25 13.34 -2.66
N LYS A 60 -9.12 14.05 -2.52
CA LYS A 60 -9.12 15.51 -2.59
C LYS A 60 -9.68 16.02 -3.92
N ALA A 61 -9.27 15.44 -5.05
CA ALA A 61 -9.76 15.84 -6.36
C ALA A 61 -11.26 15.51 -6.55
N LYS A 62 -11.71 14.33 -6.12
CA LYS A 62 -13.09 13.85 -6.32
C LYS A 62 -14.11 14.48 -5.36
N LEU A 63 -13.71 14.76 -4.13
CA LEU A 63 -14.58 15.26 -3.05
C LEU A 63 -14.40 16.76 -2.76
N GLY A 64 -13.42 17.42 -3.41
CA GLY A 64 -13.16 18.84 -3.19
C GLY A 64 -12.57 19.17 -1.81
N LEU A 65 -11.81 18.24 -1.22
CA LEU A 65 -11.27 18.41 0.13
C LEU A 65 -10.30 19.59 0.21
N ARG A 66 -10.31 20.31 1.33
CA ARG A 66 -9.37 21.41 1.59
C ARG A 66 -7.94 20.86 1.69
N SER A 67 -7.76 19.78 2.43
CA SER A 67 -6.49 19.08 2.59
C SER A 67 -6.56 17.63 2.15
N VAL A 68 -5.43 17.10 1.68
CA VAL A 68 -5.27 15.64 1.53
C VAL A 68 -5.26 14.94 2.89
N GLU A 69 -4.98 15.69 3.96
CA GLU A 69 -4.93 15.15 5.32
C GLU A 69 -6.31 14.73 5.85
N ASP A 70 -7.37 15.35 5.33
CA ASP A 70 -8.77 15.10 5.70
C ASP A 70 -9.26 13.70 5.26
N ALA A 71 -8.54 13.08 4.33
CA ALA A 71 -8.80 11.73 3.85
C ALA A 71 -8.04 10.68 4.66
N LEU A 72 -8.76 9.90 5.46
CA LEU A 72 -8.22 8.81 6.27
C LEU A 72 -8.12 7.52 5.46
N PHE A 73 -6.96 6.88 5.54
CA PHE A 73 -6.57 5.70 4.78
C PHE A 73 -6.56 4.46 5.69
N GLY A 74 -7.03 3.32 5.17
CA GLY A 74 -6.98 2.03 5.86
C GLY A 74 -6.35 0.95 4.98
N ALA A 75 -5.39 0.21 5.53
CA ALA A 75 -4.81 -0.94 4.87
C ALA A 75 -4.23 -1.97 5.85
N LEU A 76 -4.22 -3.23 5.44
CA LEU A 76 -3.56 -4.34 6.11
C LEU A 76 -2.61 -5.02 5.12
N THR A 77 -1.42 -5.40 5.59
CA THR A 77 -0.43 -6.07 4.73
C THR A 77 -0.04 -7.43 5.25
N PHE A 78 -0.02 -8.41 4.36
CA PHE A 78 0.66 -9.69 4.54
C PHE A 78 2.03 -9.65 3.88
N ILE A 79 3.07 -9.97 4.65
CA ILE A 79 4.42 -10.15 4.14
C ILE A 79 4.62 -11.62 3.84
N GLN A 80 4.56 -12.00 2.56
CA GLN A 80 4.83 -13.36 2.12
C GLN A 80 6.32 -13.53 1.82
N ARG A 81 6.96 -14.51 2.45
CA ARG A 81 8.42 -14.73 2.35
C ARG A 81 8.82 -15.81 1.35
N ALA A 82 7.92 -16.71 0.99
CA ALA A 82 8.22 -17.83 0.10
C ALA A 82 7.24 -17.91 -1.07
N ASP A 83 7.70 -18.42 -2.21
CA ASP A 83 6.82 -18.81 -3.32
C ASP A 83 6.25 -20.23 -3.11
N SER A 84 5.46 -20.71 -4.07
CA SER A 84 4.86 -22.06 -4.04
C SER A 84 5.89 -23.19 -4.07
N SER A 85 7.14 -22.91 -4.45
CA SER A 85 8.27 -23.86 -4.43
C SER A 85 9.16 -23.70 -3.19
N LEU A 86 8.71 -22.97 -2.18
CA LEU A 86 9.45 -22.67 -0.94
C LEU A 86 10.76 -21.87 -1.14
N ARG A 87 10.94 -21.25 -2.30
CA ARG A 87 12.10 -20.35 -2.53
C ARG A 87 11.85 -19.01 -1.87
N LEU A 88 12.90 -18.41 -1.33
CA LEU A 88 12.86 -17.07 -0.76
C LEU A 88 12.39 -16.06 -1.81
N ASN A 89 11.21 -15.49 -1.59
CA ASN A 89 10.57 -14.53 -2.47
C ASN A 89 9.73 -13.58 -1.61
N VAL A 90 10.38 -12.60 -0.99
CA VAL A 90 9.69 -11.62 -0.14
C VAL A 90 8.88 -10.65 -1.01
N HIS A 91 7.58 -10.61 -0.80
CA HIS A 91 6.64 -9.71 -1.46
C HIS A 91 5.45 -9.36 -0.54
N PHE A 92 4.75 -8.29 -0.89
CA PHE A 92 3.68 -7.72 -0.07
C PHE A 92 2.33 -7.89 -0.76
N HIS A 93 1.36 -8.39 0.00
CA HIS A 93 -0.05 -8.38 -0.36
C HIS A 93 -0.75 -7.41 0.57
N CYS A 94 -1.16 -6.26 0.03
CA CYS A 94 -1.82 -5.21 0.80
C CYS A 94 -3.32 -5.22 0.47
N LEU A 95 -4.16 -5.47 1.47
CA LEU A 95 -5.59 -5.23 1.40
C LEU A 95 -5.83 -3.78 1.81
N VAL A 96 -6.28 -2.96 0.85
CA VAL A 96 -6.49 -1.52 1.03
C VAL A 96 -7.96 -1.24 0.88
N LEU A 97 -8.57 -0.46 1.78
CA LEU A 97 -9.95 0.00 1.59
C LEU A 97 -9.99 0.84 0.30
N ASP A 98 -10.91 0.54 -0.61
CA ASP A 98 -10.99 1.16 -1.95
C ASP A 98 -11.68 2.53 -1.91
N GLY A 99 -11.22 3.35 -0.98
CA GLY A 99 -11.79 4.62 -0.61
C GLY A 99 -11.10 5.21 0.61
N VAL A 100 -11.67 6.29 1.11
CA VAL A 100 -11.17 6.98 2.31
C VAL A 100 -12.32 7.32 3.23
N TYR A 101 -12.05 7.44 4.52
CA TYR A 101 -12.98 8.07 5.43
C TYR A 101 -12.69 9.58 5.50
N VAL A 102 -13.74 10.38 5.47
CA VAL A 102 -13.68 11.83 5.67
C VAL A 102 -14.67 12.20 6.77
N ARG A 103 -14.34 13.18 7.61
CA ARG A 103 -15.29 13.72 8.59
C ARG A 103 -16.23 14.69 7.89
N ASP A 104 -17.54 14.53 8.11
CA ASP A 104 -18.54 15.51 7.68
C ASP A 104 -18.54 16.75 8.61
N ASP A 105 -19.46 17.68 8.33
CA ASP A 105 -19.57 18.93 9.10
C ASP A 105 -20.02 18.67 10.56
N GLU A 106 -20.70 17.55 10.81
CA GLU A 106 -21.07 17.07 12.15
C GLU A 106 -19.92 16.33 12.86
N GLY A 107 -18.81 16.06 12.15
CA GLY A 107 -17.62 15.38 12.67
C GLY A 107 -17.64 13.86 12.54
N GLU A 108 -18.69 13.28 11.95
CA GLU A 108 -18.87 11.84 11.76
C GLU A 108 -18.05 11.32 10.58
N LEU A 109 -17.50 10.12 10.72
CA LEU A 109 -16.69 9.50 9.67
C LEU A 109 -17.57 8.84 8.62
N ARG A 110 -17.50 9.33 7.38
CA ARG A 110 -18.19 8.74 6.23
C ARG A 110 -17.18 8.15 5.25
N PHE A 111 -17.47 6.94 4.78
CA PHE A 111 -16.65 6.29 3.77
C PHE A 111 -17.01 6.79 2.37
N HIS A 112 -16.01 7.15 1.59
CA HIS A 112 -16.16 7.55 0.20
C HIS A 112 -15.38 6.60 -0.71
N SER A 113 -16.10 5.80 -1.49
CA SER A 113 -15.48 4.93 -2.50
C SER A 113 -14.87 5.74 -3.64
N LEU A 114 -13.63 5.42 -3.98
CA LEU A 114 -12.91 6.07 -5.08
C LEU A 114 -13.08 5.32 -6.41
N GLY A 115 -13.48 4.05 -6.35
CA GLY A 115 -13.57 3.18 -7.53
C GLY A 115 -12.20 2.74 -8.04
N ALA A 116 -12.22 1.95 -9.12
CA ALA A 116 -11.02 1.39 -9.72
C ALA A 116 -10.02 2.50 -10.14
N PRO A 117 -8.72 2.35 -9.80
CA PRO A 117 -7.73 3.32 -10.23
C PRO A 117 -7.50 3.24 -11.73
N THR A 118 -7.16 4.37 -12.35
CA THR A 118 -6.71 4.40 -13.74
C THR A 118 -5.29 3.84 -13.86
N ARG A 119 -4.87 3.53 -15.10
CA ARG A 119 -3.50 3.08 -15.38
C ARG A 119 -2.47 4.12 -14.94
N GLU A 120 -2.77 5.40 -15.13
CA GLU A 120 -1.92 6.53 -14.78
C GLU A 120 -1.77 6.62 -13.26
N GLU A 121 -2.87 6.46 -12.51
CA GLU A 121 -2.84 6.46 -11.04
C GLU A 121 -2.03 5.30 -10.48
N VAL A 122 -2.11 4.10 -11.09
CA VAL A 122 -1.25 2.96 -10.73
C VAL A 122 0.22 3.23 -11.07
N THR A 123 0.48 3.87 -12.21
CA THR A 123 1.84 4.23 -12.63
C THR A 123 2.49 5.24 -11.69
N GLU A 124 1.72 6.22 -11.19
CA GLU A 124 2.19 7.19 -10.21
C GLU A 124 2.56 6.54 -8.87
N VAL A 125 1.76 5.56 -8.40
CA VAL A 125 2.11 4.76 -7.21
C VAL A 125 3.45 4.06 -7.43
N ALA A 126 3.66 3.43 -8.59
CA ALA A 126 4.91 2.74 -8.90
C ALA A 126 6.10 3.71 -8.94
N ARG A 127 5.92 4.89 -9.56
CA ARG A 127 6.95 5.94 -9.64
C ARG A 127 7.35 6.47 -8.26
N TRP A 128 6.38 6.84 -7.42
CA TRP A 128 6.65 7.31 -6.05
C TRP A 128 7.29 6.21 -5.20
N THR A 129 6.86 4.96 -5.38
CA THR A 129 7.47 3.82 -4.70
C THR A 129 8.94 3.71 -5.11
N HIS A 130 9.24 3.75 -6.41
CA HIS A 130 10.61 3.69 -6.92
C HIS A 130 11.51 4.79 -6.34
N GLU A 131 11.05 6.06 -6.34
CA GLU A 131 11.79 7.19 -5.79
C GLU A 131 12.05 7.06 -4.28
N ARG A 132 11.10 6.49 -3.54
CA ARG A 132 11.26 6.22 -2.10
C ARG A 132 12.20 5.05 -1.85
N LEU A 133 12.12 4.00 -2.66
CA LEU A 133 13.04 2.86 -2.56
C LEU A 133 14.48 3.29 -2.79
N GLY A 134 14.76 4.23 -3.70
CA GLY A 134 16.10 4.81 -3.86
C GLY A 134 16.64 5.37 -2.53
N ARG A 135 15.85 6.21 -1.86
CA ARG A 135 16.20 6.80 -0.55
C ARG A 135 16.30 5.76 0.57
N VAL A 136 15.46 4.73 0.55
CA VAL A 136 15.56 3.61 1.51
C VAL A 136 16.89 2.91 1.32
N LEU A 137 17.24 2.54 0.09
CA LEU A 137 18.47 1.81 -0.21
C LEU A 137 19.74 2.61 0.13
N GLU A 138 19.74 3.92 -0.11
CA GLU A 138 20.82 4.83 0.30
C GLU A 138 21.04 4.80 1.81
N ARG A 139 19.97 4.88 2.61
CA ARG A 139 20.05 4.81 4.09
C ARG A 139 20.54 3.46 4.61
N HIS A 140 20.33 2.39 3.84
CA HIS A 140 20.77 1.03 4.16
C HIS A 140 22.15 0.69 3.58
N GLY A 141 22.89 1.67 3.04
CA GLY A 141 24.22 1.46 2.47
C GLY A 141 24.24 0.64 1.18
N CYS A 142 23.07 0.35 0.60
CA CYS A 142 22.91 -0.39 -0.64
C CYS A 142 22.90 0.58 -1.83
N GLN A 143 24.04 1.15 -2.18
CA GLN A 143 24.14 2.02 -3.37
C GLN A 143 24.00 1.20 -4.65
N ARG A 144 23.34 1.80 -5.67
CA ARG A 144 23.36 1.32 -7.05
C ARG A 144 24.82 1.20 -7.51
N ARG A 145 25.32 -0.02 -7.64
CA ARG A 145 26.39 -0.33 -8.59
C ARG A 145 25.75 -0.84 -9.86
#